data_AF-A0A7H4PBZ4-F1
#
_entry.id   AF-A0A7H4PBZ4-F1
#
_cell.length_a   1.000
_cell.length_b   1.000
_cell.length_c   1.000
_cell.angle_alpha   90.00
_cell.angle_beta   90.00
_cell.angle_gamma   90.00
#
_symmetry.space_group_name_H-M   'P 1'
#
loop_
_entity.id
_entity.type
_entity.pdbx_description
1 polymer ?
#
loop_
_entity_poly.entity_id
_entity_poly.type
_entity_poly.pdbx_seq_one_letter_code
_entity_poly.pdbx_strand_id
1 'polypeptide(L)'
;MNCLPAVPESRSRGYTPGRFSFNVRGGRCEACQGDGVIKVEMHFLPDIYVPCDQCKGKRYNRETLEIKYKGKTIHEVLDMNHRRSA
;
A
#
# COMPACT_ATOMS: atom_id res chain seq x y z
N MET A 1 3.17 14.00 0.62
CA MET A 1 3.70 12.66 0.25
C MET A 1 4.16 12.62 -1.22
N ASN A 2 5.14 13.43 -1.63
CA ASN A 2 5.56 13.55 -3.06
C ASN A 2 6.96 12.98 -3.36
N CYS A 3 7.62 12.32 -2.40
CA CYS A 3 9.04 11.99 -2.51
C CYS A 3 9.33 10.68 -3.25
N LEU A 4 8.41 9.73 -3.26
CA LEU A 4 8.57 8.42 -3.91
C LEU A 4 8.56 8.48 -5.44
N PRO A 5 7.66 9.22 -6.14
CA PRO A 5 7.72 9.31 -7.60
C PRO A 5 8.98 10.03 -8.10
N ALA A 6 9.66 10.79 -7.24
CA ALA A 6 10.88 11.49 -7.58
C ALA A 6 12.14 10.59 -7.57
N VAL A 7 12.09 9.37 -7.04
CA VAL A 7 13.26 8.47 -7.03
C VAL A 7 13.60 8.01 -8.44
N PRO A 8 14.90 7.87 -8.77
CA PRO A 8 15.34 7.45 -10.10
C PRO A 8 14.66 6.14 -10.54
N GLU A 9 14.57 5.16 -9.63
CA GLU A 9 13.99 3.85 -9.90
C GLU A 9 12.49 3.92 -10.27
N SER A 10 11.73 4.82 -9.65
CA SER A 10 10.32 5.05 -10.01
C SER A 10 10.20 5.67 -11.40
N ARG A 11 11.06 6.65 -11.73
CA ARG A 11 11.04 7.30 -13.05
C ARG A 11 11.49 6.36 -14.15
N SER A 12 12.52 5.55 -13.92
CA SER A 12 13.00 4.54 -14.88
C SER A 12 11.92 3.51 -15.21
N ARG A 13 11.04 3.19 -14.26
CA ARG A 13 9.89 2.30 -14.46
C ARG A 13 8.62 3.02 -14.96
N GLY A 14 8.68 4.34 -15.18
CA GLY A 14 7.52 5.14 -15.62
C GLY A 14 6.41 5.27 -14.58
N TYR A 15 6.70 5.07 -13.29
CA TYR A 15 5.69 5.14 -12.23
C TYR A 15 5.33 6.59 -11.92
N THR A 16 4.03 6.88 -12.00
CA THR A 16 3.46 8.18 -11.68
C THR A 16 3.13 8.29 -10.18
N PRO A 17 2.95 9.50 -9.63
CA PRO A 17 2.53 9.70 -8.24
C PRO A 17 1.26 8.92 -7.88
N GLY A 18 0.33 8.75 -8.84
CA GLY A 18 -0.91 7.99 -8.65
C GLY A 18 -0.68 6.52 -8.30
N ARG A 19 0.43 5.92 -8.75
CA ARG A 19 0.77 4.52 -8.43
C ARG A 19 1.07 4.30 -6.94
N PHE A 20 1.55 5.32 -6.24
CA PHE A 20 1.81 5.25 -4.79
C PHE A 20 0.59 5.58 -3.93
N SER A 21 -0.58 5.81 -4.55
CA SER A 21 -1.84 5.99 -3.85
C SER A 21 -2.51 4.63 -3.61
N PHE A 22 -2.89 4.34 -2.37
CA PHE A 22 -3.68 3.15 -2.05
C PHE A 22 -5.13 3.26 -2.57
N ASN A 23 -5.62 4.47 -2.84
CA ASN A 23 -6.98 4.72 -3.33
C ASN A 23 -7.15 4.54 -4.84
N VAL A 24 -6.05 4.44 -5.61
CA VAL A 24 -6.08 4.42 -7.07
C VAL A 24 -5.54 3.09 -7.58
N ARG A 25 -6.15 2.57 -8.66
CA ARG A 25 -5.67 1.37 -9.35
C ARG A 25 -4.29 1.63 -9.95
N GLY A 26 -3.40 0.64 -9.84
CA GLY A 26 -2.06 0.69 -10.44
C GLY A 26 -0.96 0.20 -9.51
N GLY A 27 -0.95 0.63 -8.24
CA GLY A 27 0.06 0.19 -7.26
C GLY A 27 -0.48 -0.35 -5.95
N ARG A 28 -1.78 -0.15 -5.68
CA ARG A 28 -2.46 -0.79 -4.56
C ARG A 28 -2.53 -2.31 -4.75
N CYS A 29 -2.71 -3.02 -3.65
CA CYS A 29 -3.04 -4.44 -3.71
C CYS A 29 -4.46 -4.60 -4.26
N GLU A 30 -4.63 -5.28 -5.40
CA GLU A 30 -5.94 -5.47 -6.03
C GLU A 30 -6.83 -6.41 -5.21
N ALA A 31 -6.27 -7.39 -4.50
CA ALA A 31 -7.04 -8.33 -3.68
C ALA A 31 -7.81 -7.66 -2.54
N CYS A 32 -7.20 -6.68 -1.86
CA CYS A 32 -7.86 -5.90 -0.80
C CYS A 32 -8.16 -4.46 -1.22
N GLN A 33 -8.02 -4.13 -2.51
CA GLN A 33 -8.22 -2.79 -3.07
C GLN A 33 -7.53 -1.64 -2.30
N GLY A 34 -6.41 -1.91 -1.64
CA GLY A 34 -5.68 -0.93 -0.82
C GLY A 34 -6.06 -0.87 0.67
N ASP A 35 -7.05 -1.62 1.15
CA ASP A 35 -7.45 -1.59 2.57
C ASP A 35 -6.43 -2.30 3.48
N GLY A 36 -5.79 -3.34 2.97
CA GLY A 36 -4.85 -4.20 3.71
C GLY A 36 -5.54 -5.29 4.52
N VAL A 37 -6.87 -5.22 4.62
CA VAL A 37 -7.75 -6.22 5.21
C VAL A 37 -8.82 -6.60 4.19
N ILE A 38 -9.38 -7.80 4.32
CA ILE A 38 -10.51 -8.29 3.55
C ILE A 38 -11.69 -8.37 4.50
N LYS A 39 -12.81 -7.78 4.10
CA LYS A 39 -14.08 -7.94 4.79
C LYS A 39 -14.68 -9.28 4.38
N VAL A 40 -14.85 -10.20 5.32
CA VAL A 40 -15.52 -11.47 5.08
C VAL A 40 -16.93 -11.36 5.66
N GLU A 41 -17.91 -11.23 4.76
CA GLU A 41 -19.32 -11.21 5.14
C GLU A 41 -19.81 -12.64 5.31
N MET A 42 -20.30 -12.96 6.50
CA MET A 42 -20.85 -14.27 6.82
C MET A 42 -22.34 -14.11 7.15
N HIS A 43 -23.16 -15.09 6.72
CA HIS A 43 -24.61 -15.01 6.86
C HIS A 43 -25.12 -14.88 8.31
N PHE A 44 -24.32 -15.28 9.30
CA PHE A 44 -24.75 -15.39 10.69
C PHE A 44 -23.79 -14.75 11.71
N LEU A 45 -22.63 -14.27 11.26
CA LEU A 45 -21.61 -13.69 12.12
C LEU A 45 -21.42 -12.23 11.75
N PRO A 46 -21.06 -11.37 12.73
CA PRO A 46 -20.68 -10.00 12.43
C PRO A 46 -19.51 -9.99 11.43
N ASP A 47 -19.47 -8.96 10.61
CA ASP A 47 -18.42 -8.77 9.62
C ASP A 47 -17.04 -8.82 10.29
N ILE A 48 -16.21 -9.76 9.84
CA ILE A 48 -14.83 -9.90 10.31
C ILE A 48 -13.86 -9.31 9.29
N TYR A 49 -12.83 -8.65 9.80
CA TYR A 49 -11.74 -8.11 8.99
C TYR A 49 -10.53 -9.01 9.14
N VAL A 50 -10.21 -9.75 8.09
CA VAL A 50 -9.02 -10.60 8.06
C VAL A 50 -7.88 -9.87 7.34
N PRO A 51 -6.62 -9.99 7.79
CA PRO A 51 -5.50 -9.42 7.05
C PRO A 51 -5.43 -10.02 5.65
N CYS A 52 -5.13 -9.19 4.65
CA CYS A 52 -5.06 -9.65 3.27
C CYS A 52 -3.86 -10.60 3.08
N ASP A 53 -4.11 -11.82 2.60
CA ASP A 53 -3.06 -12.83 2.39
C ASP A 53 -2.02 -12.42 1.34
N GLN A 54 -2.44 -11.64 0.34
CA GLN A 54 -1.59 -11.21 -0.77
C GLN A 54 -0.58 -10.13 -0.37
N CYS A 55 -1.03 -9.08 0.31
CA CYS A 55 -0.15 -7.98 0.72
C CYS A 55 0.29 -8.06 2.18
N LYS A 56 -0.27 -8.96 2.99
CA LYS A 56 -0.02 -9.10 4.44
C LYS A 56 -0.18 -7.77 5.18
N GLY A 57 -1.23 -7.02 4.86
CA GLY A 57 -1.50 -5.70 5.44
C GLY A 57 -0.70 -4.53 4.85
N LYS A 58 0.18 -4.76 3.86
CA LYS A 58 1.02 -3.70 3.28
C LYS A 58 0.28 -2.75 2.34
N ARG A 59 -0.95 -3.06 1.92
CA ARG A 59 -1.83 -2.25 1.04
C ARG A 59 -1.36 -2.03 -0.40
N TYR A 60 -0.11 -2.35 -0.73
CA TYR A 60 0.49 -2.18 -2.06
C TYR A 60 0.91 -3.50 -2.69
N ASN A 61 1.07 -3.50 -4.02
CA ASN A 61 1.63 -4.63 -4.75
C ASN A 61 3.16 -4.72 -4.59
N ARG A 62 3.72 -5.88 -4.95
CA ARG A 62 5.17 -6.14 -4.81
C ARG A 62 6.02 -5.11 -5.56
N GLU A 63 5.66 -4.78 -6.79
CA GLU A 63 6.39 -3.83 -7.63
C GLU A 63 6.48 -2.43 -7.00
N THR A 64 5.40 -1.97 -6.36
CA THR A 64 5.39 -0.66 -5.69
C THR A 64 6.20 -0.68 -4.39
N LEU A 65 6.23 -1.83 -3.70
CA LEU A 65 7.04 -2.03 -2.50
C LEU A 65 8.54 -2.20 -2.80
N GLU A 66 8.93 -2.49 -4.04
CA GLU A 66 10.36 -2.50 -4.44
C GLU A 66 10.96 -1.10 -4.44
N ILE A 67 10.15 -0.07 -4.68
CA ILE A 67 10.61 1.32 -4.70
C ILE A 67 10.93 1.79 -3.29
N LYS A 68 12.20 2.11 -3.07
CA LYS A 68 12.71 2.62 -1.80
C LYS A 68 13.10 4.08 -1.90
N TYR A 69 12.57 4.90 -1.01
CA TYR A 69 13.03 6.26 -0.77
C TYR A 69 13.85 6.28 0.52
N LYS A 70 15.13 6.70 0.44
CA LYS A 70 16.07 6.69 1.58
C LYS A 70 16.13 5.32 2.29
N GLY A 71 16.13 4.23 1.52
CA GLY A 71 16.16 2.86 2.04
C GLY A 71 14.84 2.34 2.60
N LYS A 72 13.76 3.14 2.58
CA LYS A 72 12.43 2.77 3.09
C LYS A 72 11.40 2.71 1.98
N THR A 73 10.53 1.72 2.05
CA THR A 73 9.39 1.52 1.14
C THR A 73 8.26 2.51 1.45
N ILE A 74 7.30 2.66 0.52
CA ILE A 74 6.10 3.48 0.77
C ILE A 74 5.36 3.05 2.04
N HIS A 75 5.27 1.74 2.29
CA HIS A 75 4.60 1.21 3.49
C HIS A 75 5.29 1.68 4.78
N GLU A 76 6.62 1.59 4.86
CA GLU A 76 7.38 2.04 6.02
C GLU A 76 7.31 3.57 6.20
N VAL A 77 7.29 4.33 5.10
CA VAL A 77 7.12 5.79 5.14
C VAL A 77 5.75 6.18 5.70
N LEU A 78 4.70 5.43 5.35
CA LEU A 78 3.36 5.62 5.89
C LEU A 78 3.27 5.20 7.36
N ASP A 79 3.85 4.06 7.74
CA ASP A 79 3.86 3.57 9.13
C ASP A 79 4.55 4.56 10.08
N MET A 80 5.65 5.19 9.64
CA MET A 80 6.32 6.25 10.41
C MET A 80 5.43 7.48 10.65
N ASN A 81 4.59 7.86 9.68
CA ASN A 81 3.69 9.00 9.85
C ASN A 81 2.58 8.70 10.85
N HIS A 82 2.04 7.47 10.85
CA HIS A 82 0.99 7.07 11.81
C HIS A 82 1.48 7.11 13.26
N ARG A 83 2.77 6.82 13.53
CA ARG A 83 3.33 6.89 14.90
C ARG A 83 3.52 8.30 15.45
N ARG A 84 3.44 9.35 14.63
CA ARG A 84 3.56 10.75 15.09
C ARG A 84 2.24 11.35 15.60
N SER A 85 1.15 10.59 15.58
CA SER A 85 -0.18 11.03 15.98
C SER A 85 -0.67 10.42 17.31
N ALA A 86 0.27 9.95 18.15
CA ALA A 86 0.01 9.52 19.52
C ALA A 86 0.70 10.48 20.51
#